data_AF-A0A7S3ZBR0-F1
#
_entry.id   AF-A0A7S3ZBR0-F1
#
_cell.length_a   1.000
_cell.length_b   1.000
_cell.length_c   1.000
_cell.angle_alpha   90.00
_cell.angle_beta   90.00
_cell.angle_gamma   90.00
#
_symmetry.space_group_name_H-M   'P 1'
#
loop_
_entity.id
_entity.type
_entity.pdbx_description
1 polymer ?
#
loop_
_entity_poly.entity_id
_entity_poly.type
_entity_poly.pdbx_seq_one_letter_code
_entity_poly.pdbx_strand_id
1 'polypeptide(L)'
;WALREKGIRELGEQVTSQPGRKFAAGVAALKILFQDKVPSIVCAACELLENAVQASASKHAPTDKAVILLGTLFAKMKSNNARVRTAALRALRAVLDFVPVAAEKIIQRLLKPVERKDANKPLVLISRGELLLAVLDQHKPASRLGKGLSVEGVMKHALPLLEHRDAKVRDVGVRIVAHLHGIVGLRPIRPYLKDVRQGIKDTLNEAFEKNSARGDNNAAATTKVPNNGAQE
;
A
#
# COMPACT_ATOMS: atom_id res chain seq x y z
N TRP A 1 3.67 -28.68 -12.15
CA TRP A 1 3.67 -27.26 -11.72
C TRP A 1 5.00 -26.58 -12.07
N ALA A 2 6.15 -27.23 -11.92
CA ALA A 2 7.46 -26.68 -12.32
C ALA A 2 7.52 -26.14 -13.76
N LEU A 3 6.95 -26.86 -14.75
CA LEU A 3 6.86 -26.37 -16.14
C LEU A 3 6.03 -25.08 -16.26
N ARG A 4 4.93 -24.94 -15.48
CA ARG A 4 4.14 -23.71 -15.45
C ARG A 4 4.94 -22.57 -14.84
N GLU A 5 5.67 -22.82 -13.77
CA GLU A 5 6.53 -21.82 -13.14
C GLU A 5 7.63 -21.35 -14.10
N LYS A 6 8.28 -22.26 -14.82
CA LYS A 6 9.24 -21.95 -15.88
C LYS A 6 8.61 -21.07 -16.96
N GLY A 7 7.43 -21.45 -17.46
CA GLY A 7 6.71 -20.67 -18.47
C GLY A 7 6.31 -19.27 -18.00
N ILE A 8 6.02 -19.08 -16.70
CA ILE A 8 5.79 -17.75 -16.12
C ILE A 8 7.05 -16.90 -16.16
N ARG A 9 8.21 -17.48 -15.82
CA ARG A 9 9.49 -16.74 -15.86
C ARG A 9 9.85 -16.31 -17.28
N GLU A 10 9.73 -17.23 -18.24
CA GLU A 10 9.94 -16.94 -19.67
C GLU A 10 8.96 -15.86 -20.19
N LEU A 11 7.68 -15.95 -19.80
CA LEU A 11 6.70 -14.89 -20.11
C LEU A 11 7.11 -13.56 -19.47
N GLY A 12 7.64 -13.58 -18.25
CA GLY A 12 8.12 -12.39 -17.54
C GLY A 12 9.21 -11.67 -18.31
N GLU A 13 10.25 -12.39 -18.74
CA GLU A 13 11.34 -11.86 -19.57
C GLU A 13 10.81 -11.25 -20.88
N GLN A 14 9.84 -11.90 -21.52
CA GLN A 14 9.22 -11.38 -22.73
C GLN A 14 8.41 -10.10 -22.49
N VAL A 15 7.65 -10.04 -21.39
CA VAL A 15 6.84 -8.86 -21.05
C VAL A 15 7.71 -7.67 -20.65
N THR A 16 8.79 -7.88 -19.88
CA THR A 16 9.68 -6.81 -19.44
C THR A 16 10.59 -6.29 -20.56
N SER A 17 10.99 -7.15 -21.51
CA SER A 17 11.76 -6.74 -22.69
C SER A 17 10.91 -5.88 -23.65
N GLN A 18 9.64 -6.25 -23.87
CA GLN A 18 8.75 -5.57 -24.83
C GLN A 18 7.39 -5.17 -24.22
N PRO A 19 7.35 -4.31 -23.18
CA PRO A 19 6.12 -4.04 -22.44
C PRO A 19 5.04 -3.39 -23.31
N GLY A 20 5.38 -2.46 -24.19
CA GLY A 20 4.40 -1.81 -25.08
C GLY A 20 3.62 -2.78 -25.98
N ARG A 21 4.22 -3.92 -26.36
CA ARG A 21 3.59 -4.92 -27.23
C ARG A 21 2.98 -6.08 -26.44
N LYS A 22 3.68 -6.55 -25.39
CA LYS A 22 3.37 -7.82 -24.72
C LYS A 22 2.65 -7.66 -23.38
N PHE A 23 2.60 -6.45 -22.79
CA PHE A 23 1.99 -6.24 -21.48
C PHE A 23 0.52 -6.69 -21.42
N ALA A 24 -0.28 -6.34 -22.43
CA ALA A 24 -1.69 -6.74 -22.48
C ALA A 24 -1.88 -8.27 -22.46
N ALA A 25 -1.05 -9.00 -23.22
CA ALA A 25 -1.08 -10.46 -23.26
C ALA A 25 -0.61 -11.06 -21.94
N GLY A 26 0.45 -10.51 -21.34
CA GLY A 26 0.91 -10.88 -20.00
C GLY A 26 -0.18 -10.73 -18.94
N VAL A 27 -0.88 -9.59 -18.94
CA VAL A 27 -2.02 -9.32 -18.05
C VAL A 27 -3.19 -10.30 -18.30
N ALA A 28 -3.44 -10.67 -19.56
CA ALA A 28 -4.45 -11.68 -19.87
C ALA A 28 -4.08 -13.06 -19.30
N ALA A 29 -2.82 -13.48 -19.46
CA ALA A 29 -2.32 -14.74 -18.89
C ALA A 29 -2.43 -14.75 -17.36
N LEU A 30 -2.11 -13.63 -16.69
CA LEU A 30 -2.23 -13.50 -15.24
C LEU A 30 -3.62 -13.81 -14.69
N LYS A 31 -4.70 -13.52 -15.44
CA LYS A 31 -6.07 -13.88 -15.03
C LYS A 31 -6.21 -15.37 -14.78
N ILE A 32 -5.59 -16.19 -15.63
CA ILE A 32 -5.62 -17.65 -15.54
C ILE A 32 -4.67 -18.10 -14.42
N LEU A 33 -3.45 -17.57 -14.40
CA LEU A 33 -2.43 -17.96 -13.43
C LEU A 33 -2.83 -17.70 -11.97
N PHE A 34 -3.56 -16.61 -11.70
CA PHE A 34 -4.07 -16.36 -10.36
C PHE A 34 -5.15 -17.36 -9.92
N GLN A 35 -5.77 -18.14 -10.81
CA GLN A 35 -6.69 -19.19 -10.42
C GLN A 35 -5.98 -20.52 -10.11
N ASP A 36 -4.65 -20.60 -10.26
CA ASP A 36 -3.90 -21.82 -9.93
C ASP A 36 -4.01 -22.13 -8.42
N LYS A 37 -4.14 -23.42 -8.11
CA LYS A 37 -4.22 -23.94 -6.75
C LYS A 37 -2.85 -24.00 -6.07
N VAL A 38 -1.78 -24.00 -6.84
CA VAL A 38 -0.40 -24.12 -6.35
C VAL A 38 0.11 -22.74 -5.90
N PRO A 39 0.45 -22.55 -4.61
CA PRO A 39 0.90 -21.25 -4.10
C PRO A 39 2.11 -20.67 -4.81
N SER A 40 3.08 -21.49 -5.24
CA SER A 40 4.28 -21.02 -5.95
C SER A 40 3.92 -20.37 -7.29
N ILE A 41 2.94 -20.93 -8.01
CA ILE A 41 2.44 -20.37 -9.27
C ILE A 41 1.77 -19.02 -9.05
N VAL A 42 0.94 -18.90 -7.99
CA VAL A 42 0.31 -17.62 -7.64
C VAL A 42 1.35 -16.58 -7.23
N CYS A 43 2.39 -16.98 -6.49
CA CYS A 43 3.49 -16.07 -6.12
C CYS A 43 4.27 -15.60 -7.35
N ALA A 44 4.61 -16.52 -8.26
CA ALA A 44 5.29 -16.18 -9.52
C ALA A 44 4.43 -15.27 -10.42
N ALA A 45 3.10 -15.46 -10.41
CA ALA A 45 2.18 -14.57 -11.10
C ALA A 45 2.15 -13.15 -10.50
N CYS A 46 2.19 -13.02 -9.17
CA CYS A 46 2.33 -11.71 -8.52
C CYS A 46 3.64 -11.04 -8.91
N GLU A 47 4.76 -11.77 -8.87
CA GLU A 47 6.08 -11.25 -9.25
C GLU A 47 6.16 -10.84 -10.72
N LEU A 48 5.56 -11.63 -11.62
CA LEU A 48 5.43 -11.25 -13.03
C LEU A 48 4.64 -9.94 -13.18
N LEU A 49 3.54 -9.76 -12.44
CA LEU A 49 2.78 -8.51 -12.48
C LEU A 49 3.61 -7.33 -11.97
N GLU A 50 4.30 -7.47 -10.84
CA GLU A 50 5.20 -6.46 -10.26
C GLU A 50 6.22 -5.99 -11.30
N ASN A 51 6.98 -6.93 -11.88
CA ASN A 51 8.00 -6.64 -12.87
C ASN A 51 7.41 -6.04 -14.16
N ALA A 52 6.24 -6.52 -14.59
CA ALA A 52 5.58 -6.05 -15.79
C ALA A 52 5.09 -4.59 -15.67
N VAL A 53 4.46 -4.21 -14.55
CA VAL A 53 3.97 -2.82 -14.38
C VAL A 53 5.14 -1.86 -14.22
N GLN A 54 6.20 -2.26 -13.51
CA GLN A 54 7.40 -1.46 -13.35
C GLN A 54 8.11 -1.24 -14.70
N ALA A 55 8.38 -2.31 -15.45
CA ALA A 55 9.04 -2.21 -16.75
C ALA A 55 8.21 -1.41 -17.77
N SER A 56 6.88 -1.55 -17.73
CA SER A 56 5.98 -0.74 -18.57
C SER A 56 6.05 0.74 -18.20
N ALA A 57 6.00 1.09 -16.91
CA ALA A 57 6.08 2.48 -16.47
C ALA A 57 7.42 3.13 -16.86
N SER A 58 8.54 2.43 -16.66
CA SER A 58 9.88 2.92 -17.06
C SER A 58 10.03 3.15 -18.57
N LYS A 59 9.23 2.46 -19.41
CA LYS A 59 9.23 2.61 -20.86
C LYS A 59 8.00 3.38 -21.39
N HIS A 60 7.27 4.06 -20.51
CA HIS A 60 6.04 4.79 -20.84
C HIS A 60 4.99 3.97 -21.61
N ALA A 61 4.94 2.66 -21.38
CA ALA A 61 3.96 1.77 -21.98
C ALA A 61 2.63 1.82 -21.20
N PRO A 62 1.47 1.57 -21.86
CA PRO A 62 0.17 1.60 -21.20
C PRO A 62 0.05 0.52 -20.10
N THR A 63 -0.22 0.93 -18.86
CA THR A 63 -0.37 0.02 -17.71
C THR A 63 -1.81 -0.22 -17.26
N ASP A 64 -2.77 0.56 -17.77
CA ASP A 64 -4.18 0.59 -17.33
C ASP A 64 -4.87 -0.78 -17.33
N LYS A 65 -4.44 -1.68 -18.22
CA LYS A 65 -4.99 -3.04 -18.27
C LYS A 65 -4.79 -3.82 -16.98
N ALA A 66 -3.77 -3.51 -16.17
CA ALA A 66 -3.56 -4.17 -14.87
C ALA A 66 -4.72 -3.94 -13.88
N VAL A 67 -5.52 -2.87 -14.06
CA VAL A 67 -6.68 -2.57 -13.21
C VAL A 67 -7.68 -3.73 -13.14
N ILE A 68 -7.79 -4.52 -14.21
CA ILE A 68 -8.71 -5.67 -14.25
C ILE A 68 -8.32 -6.78 -13.26
N LEU A 69 -7.07 -6.78 -12.77
CA LEU A 69 -6.55 -7.78 -11.83
C LEU A 69 -6.77 -7.38 -10.36
N LEU A 70 -7.16 -6.13 -10.08
CA LEU A 70 -7.34 -5.65 -8.70
C LEU A 70 -8.28 -6.55 -7.89
N GLY A 71 -9.42 -6.95 -8.48
CA GLY A 71 -10.37 -7.83 -7.80
C GLY A 71 -9.76 -9.14 -7.33
N THR A 72 -8.95 -9.75 -8.20
CA THR A 72 -8.24 -11.00 -7.92
C THR A 72 -7.14 -10.80 -6.89
N LEU A 73 -6.35 -9.74 -7.00
CA LEU A 73 -5.28 -9.44 -6.03
C LEU A 73 -5.83 -9.20 -4.63
N PHE A 74 -6.92 -8.43 -4.50
CA PHE A 74 -7.61 -8.23 -3.21
C PHE A 74 -8.14 -9.55 -2.62
N ALA A 75 -8.57 -10.49 -3.47
CA ALA A 75 -8.94 -11.83 -3.00
C ALA A 75 -7.73 -12.64 -2.53
N LYS A 76 -6.59 -12.58 -3.24
CA LYS A 76 -5.34 -13.26 -2.84
C LYS A 76 -4.71 -12.69 -1.58
N MET A 77 -4.88 -11.39 -1.33
CA MET A 77 -4.49 -10.76 -0.07
C MET A 77 -5.23 -11.33 1.16
N LYS A 78 -6.38 -11.99 0.95
CA LYS A 78 -7.13 -12.70 2.00
C LYS A 78 -6.76 -14.18 2.12
N SER A 79 -5.77 -14.67 1.37
CA SER A 79 -5.35 -16.08 1.37
C SER A 79 -4.89 -16.54 2.76
N ASN A 80 -5.13 -17.80 3.13
CA ASN A 80 -4.55 -18.36 4.35
C ASN A 80 -3.04 -18.62 4.21
N ASN A 81 -2.53 -18.76 2.98
CA ASN A 81 -1.11 -18.92 2.71
C ASN A 81 -0.38 -17.56 2.81
N ALA A 82 0.56 -17.47 3.76
CA ALA A 82 1.30 -16.23 4.02
C ALA A 82 2.11 -15.74 2.81
N ARG A 83 2.78 -16.64 2.07
CA ARG A 83 3.57 -16.28 0.88
C ARG A 83 2.68 -15.65 -0.20
N VAL A 84 1.50 -16.22 -0.41
CA VAL A 84 0.52 -15.68 -1.38
C VAL A 84 0.00 -14.32 -0.95
N ARG A 85 -0.32 -14.11 0.34
CA ARG A 85 -0.75 -12.79 0.83
C ARG A 85 0.33 -11.74 0.62
N THR A 86 1.56 -12.04 1.03
CA THR A 86 2.69 -11.12 0.89
C THR A 86 2.98 -10.79 -0.57
N ALA A 87 2.95 -11.79 -1.45
CA ALA A 87 3.12 -11.57 -2.89
C ALA A 87 1.97 -10.72 -3.47
N ALA A 88 0.71 -10.99 -3.10
CA ALA A 88 -0.42 -10.19 -3.56
C ALA A 88 -0.38 -8.74 -3.05
N LEU A 89 0.09 -8.52 -1.82
CA LEU A 89 0.29 -7.19 -1.26
C LEU A 89 1.37 -6.42 -2.01
N ARG A 90 2.52 -7.05 -2.30
CA ARG A 90 3.58 -6.44 -3.11
C ARG A 90 3.11 -6.10 -4.53
N ALA A 91 2.39 -7.01 -5.18
CA ALA A 91 1.79 -6.75 -6.49
C ALA A 91 0.77 -5.60 -6.46
N LEU A 92 -0.06 -5.49 -5.42
CA LEU A 92 -0.96 -4.34 -5.25
C LEU A 92 -0.20 -3.04 -5.05
N ARG A 93 0.91 -3.05 -4.30
CA ARG A 93 1.79 -1.87 -4.14
C ARG A 93 2.43 -1.47 -5.47
N ALA A 94 2.98 -2.41 -6.23
CA ALA A 94 3.51 -2.12 -7.55
C ALA A 94 2.45 -1.56 -8.51
N VAL A 95 1.22 -2.09 -8.48
CA VAL A 95 0.11 -1.53 -9.26
C VAL A 95 -0.24 -0.12 -8.79
N LEU A 96 -0.25 0.12 -7.48
CA LEU A 96 -0.48 1.45 -6.91
C LEU A 96 0.61 2.46 -7.32
N ASP A 97 1.88 2.05 -7.37
CA ASP A 97 3.02 2.91 -7.70
C ASP A 97 3.12 3.19 -9.21
N PHE A 98 2.79 2.21 -10.06
CA PHE A 98 3.07 2.27 -11.51
C PHE A 98 1.81 2.35 -12.40
N VAL A 99 0.61 2.33 -11.81
CA VAL A 99 -0.67 2.40 -12.56
C VAL A 99 -1.54 3.51 -11.98
N PRO A 100 -1.38 4.77 -12.43
CA PRO A 100 -2.05 5.93 -11.85
C PRO A 100 -3.58 5.79 -11.76
N VAL A 101 -4.21 5.24 -12.80
CA VAL A 101 -5.66 5.00 -12.85
C VAL A 101 -6.16 3.94 -11.86
N ALA A 102 -5.26 3.13 -11.29
CA ALA A 102 -5.59 2.12 -10.29
C ALA A 102 -5.66 2.69 -8.88
N ALA A 103 -4.93 3.77 -8.59
CA ALA A 103 -4.80 4.31 -7.23
C ALA A 103 -6.16 4.65 -6.61
N GLU A 104 -7.01 5.39 -7.33
CA GLU A 104 -8.35 5.74 -6.85
C GLU A 104 -9.21 4.50 -6.58
N LYS A 105 -9.15 3.50 -7.46
CA LYS A 105 -9.91 2.25 -7.30
C LYS A 105 -9.42 1.43 -6.10
N ILE A 106 -8.11 1.43 -5.85
CA ILE A 106 -7.50 0.81 -4.66
C ILE A 106 -7.98 1.53 -3.40
N ILE A 107 -7.90 2.86 -3.36
CA ILE A 107 -8.37 3.70 -2.25
C ILE A 107 -9.84 3.44 -1.95
N GLN A 108 -10.72 3.56 -2.96
CA GLN A 108 -12.15 3.32 -2.82
C GLN A 108 -12.44 1.92 -2.23
N ARG A 109 -11.66 0.91 -2.60
CA ARG A 109 -11.83 -0.46 -2.10
C ARG A 109 -11.26 -0.69 -0.69
N LEU A 110 -10.24 0.06 -0.30
CA LEU A 110 -9.65 0.02 1.05
C LEU A 110 -10.55 0.73 2.07
N LEU A 111 -11.11 1.88 1.69
CA LEU A 111 -11.98 2.66 2.58
C LEU A 111 -13.39 2.09 2.72
N LYS A 112 -13.80 1.17 1.82
CA LYS A 112 -15.04 0.40 2.03
C LYS A 112 -15.00 -0.38 3.35
N PRO A 113 -16.11 -0.42 4.11
CA PRO A 113 -16.21 -1.24 5.31
C PRO A 113 -15.82 -2.68 5.05
N VAL A 114 -15.13 -3.29 6.02
CA VAL A 114 -14.75 -4.71 5.93
C VAL A 114 -16.01 -5.56 5.99
N GLU A 115 -16.12 -6.55 5.11
CA GLU A 115 -17.22 -7.50 5.10
C GLU A 115 -17.32 -8.23 6.44
N ARG A 116 -18.53 -8.48 6.95
CA ARG A 116 -18.75 -9.11 8.28
C ARG A 116 -17.94 -10.40 8.47
N LYS A 117 -17.81 -11.23 7.42
CA LYS A 117 -17.03 -12.48 7.44
C LYS A 117 -15.52 -12.29 7.61
N ASP A 118 -15.01 -11.08 7.37
CA ASP A 118 -13.59 -10.74 7.46
C ASP A 118 -13.27 -9.79 8.62
N ALA A 119 -14.28 -9.22 9.27
CA ALA A 119 -14.13 -8.24 10.35
C ALA A 119 -13.34 -8.76 11.57
N ASN A 120 -13.33 -10.08 11.78
CA ASN A 120 -12.60 -10.73 12.88
C ASN A 120 -11.40 -11.54 12.41
N LYS A 121 -10.92 -11.35 11.17
CA LYS A 121 -9.78 -12.07 10.61
C LYS A 121 -8.52 -11.18 10.66
N PRO A 122 -7.62 -11.36 11.64
CA PRO A 122 -6.48 -10.45 11.85
C PRO A 122 -5.64 -10.25 10.60
N LEU A 123 -5.35 -11.34 9.88
CA LEU A 123 -4.49 -11.33 8.69
C LEU A 123 -5.07 -10.51 7.53
N VAL A 124 -6.39 -10.51 7.38
CA VAL A 124 -7.07 -9.68 6.36
C VAL A 124 -6.99 -8.21 6.74
N LEU A 125 -7.24 -7.89 8.01
CA LEU A 125 -7.19 -6.51 8.52
C LEU A 125 -5.78 -5.93 8.43
N ILE A 126 -4.76 -6.70 8.86
CA ILE A 126 -3.35 -6.31 8.75
C ILE A 126 -3.00 -6.04 7.29
N SER A 127 -3.32 -6.96 6.37
CA SER A 127 -2.94 -6.79 4.96
C SER A 127 -3.63 -5.58 4.31
N ARG A 128 -4.91 -5.32 4.64
CA ARG A 128 -5.61 -4.10 4.20
C ARG A 128 -4.98 -2.84 4.78
N GLY A 129 -4.66 -2.84 6.07
CA GLY A 129 -4.04 -1.70 6.73
C GLY A 129 -2.63 -1.42 6.22
N GLU A 130 -1.82 -2.45 5.95
CA GLU A 130 -0.50 -2.32 5.32
C GLU A 130 -0.55 -1.76 3.89
N LEU A 131 -1.63 -2.04 3.15
CA LEU A 131 -1.84 -1.41 1.85
C LEU A 131 -2.30 0.04 1.99
N LEU A 132 -3.14 0.35 2.97
CA LEU A 132 -3.56 1.72 3.26
C LEU A 132 -2.39 2.58 3.74
N LEU A 133 -1.47 2.03 4.53
CA LEU A 133 -0.23 2.71 4.91
C LEU A 133 0.62 3.06 3.68
N ALA A 134 0.79 2.13 2.73
CA ALA A 134 1.49 2.40 1.49
C ALA A 134 0.82 3.51 0.65
N VAL A 135 -0.52 3.53 0.62
CA VAL A 135 -1.29 4.63 0.00
C VAL A 135 -1.03 5.96 0.70
N LEU A 136 -1.01 5.98 2.04
CA LEU A 136 -0.73 7.21 2.80
C LEU A 136 0.71 7.69 2.60
N ASP A 137 1.68 6.77 2.48
CA ASP A 137 3.09 7.11 2.24
C ASP A 137 3.31 7.84 0.91
N GLN A 138 2.55 7.52 -0.14
CA GLN A 138 2.60 8.26 -1.41
C GLN A 138 2.20 9.74 -1.27
N HIS A 139 1.53 10.11 -0.18
CA HIS A 139 1.05 11.46 0.06
C HIS A 139 1.91 12.24 1.09
N LYS A 140 3.02 11.66 1.58
CA LYS A 140 3.80 12.24 2.69
C LYS A 140 4.59 13.53 2.45
N PRO A 141 4.90 14.02 1.23
CA PRO A 141 5.35 15.42 1.12
C PRO A 141 4.16 16.39 1.01
N ALA A 142 2.94 15.91 0.76
CA ALA A 142 1.78 16.78 0.61
C ALA A 142 1.18 17.10 1.99
N SER A 143 1.01 18.38 2.30
CA SER A 143 0.27 18.83 3.50
C SER A 143 -1.25 18.55 3.41
N ARG A 144 -1.68 17.72 2.45
CA ARG A 144 -3.08 17.44 2.11
C ARG A 144 -3.21 16.02 1.58
N LEU A 145 -4.35 15.39 1.87
CA LEU A 145 -4.74 14.11 1.28
C LEU A 145 -5.01 14.29 -0.22
N GLY A 146 -4.58 13.32 -1.02
CA GLY A 146 -4.85 13.30 -2.46
C GLY A 146 -6.29 12.88 -2.78
N LYS A 147 -6.61 12.88 -4.08
CA LYS A 147 -7.94 12.54 -4.58
C LYS A 147 -8.36 11.15 -4.09
N GLY A 148 -9.59 11.05 -3.58
CA GLY A 148 -10.19 9.80 -3.10
C GLY A 148 -9.90 9.46 -1.64
N LEU A 149 -8.94 10.13 -0.98
CA LEU A 149 -8.69 9.99 0.46
C LEU A 149 -9.40 11.10 1.23
N SER A 150 -10.03 10.73 2.34
CA SER A 150 -10.58 11.69 3.30
C SER A 150 -10.19 11.27 4.72
N VAL A 151 -10.03 12.26 5.61
CA VAL A 151 -9.75 12.01 7.04
C VAL A 151 -10.84 11.11 7.62
N GLU A 152 -12.10 11.41 7.31
CA GLU A 152 -13.24 10.62 7.75
C GLU A 152 -13.15 9.15 7.28
N GLY A 153 -12.85 8.92 6.00
CA GLY A 153 -12.76 7.57 5.44
C GLY A 153 -11.64 6.76 6.06
N VAL A 154 -10.46 7.38 6.25
CA VAL A 154 -9.30 6.74 6.90
C VAL A 154 -9.59 6.47 8.37
N MET A 155 -10.19 7.41 9.09
CA MET A 155 -10.53 7.23 10.51
C MET A 155 -11.63 6.17 10.70
N LYS A 156 -12.68 6.16 9.86
CA LYS A 156 -13.70 5.09 9.86
C LYS A 156 -13.09 3.71 9.61
N HIS A 157 -12.03 3.63 8.82
CA HIS A 157 -11.28 2.39 8.64
C HIS A 157 -10.41 2.03 9.85
N ALA A 158 -9.73 3.00 10.45
CA ALA A 158 -8.74 2.77 11.51
C ALA A 158 -9.36 2.51 12.89
N LEU A 159 -10.47 3.18 13.23
CA LEU A 159 -11.08 3.08 14.57
C LEU A 159 -11.40 1.63 14.99
N PRO A 160 -12.04 0.78 14.15
CA PRO A 160 -12.27 -0.61 14.52
C PRO A 160 -10.98 -1.43 14.72
N LEU A 161 -9.87 -1.03 14.07
CA LEU A 161 -8.58 -1.72 14.23
C LEU A 161 -7.96 -1.43 15.60
N LEU A 162 -8.10 -0.21 16.10
CA LEU A 162 -7.60 0.20 17.42
C LEU A 162 -8.25 -0.58 18.56
N GLU A 163 -9.50 -1.00 18.40
CA GLU A 163 -10.25 -1.75 19.41
C GLU A 163 -10.20 -3.26 19.22
N HIS A 164 -9.50 -3.73 18.19
CA HIS A 164 -9.45 -5.14 17.87
C HIS A 164 -8.71 -5.94 18.96
N ARG A 165 -9.15 -7.18 19.24
CA ARG A 165 -8.56 -8.05 20.27
C ARG A 165 -7.09 -8.43 20.03
N ASP A 166 -6.71 -8.56 18.76
CA ASP A 166 -5.35 -8.89 18.32
C ASP A 166 -4.44 -7.65 18.35
N ALA A 167 -3.31 -7.76 19.06
CA ALA A 167 -2.36 -6.66 19.23
C ALA A 167 -1.73 -6.17 17.93
N LYS A 168 -1.49 -7.06 16.95
CA LYS A 168 -0.89 -6.68 15.66
C LYS A 168 -1.88 -5.89 14.81
N VAL A 169 -3.19 -6.17 14.94
CA VAL A 169 -4.22 -5.38 14.27
C VAL A 169 -4.30 -3.98 14.89
N ARG A 170 -4.22 -3.87 16.22
CA ARG A 170 -4.18 -2.57 16.90
C ARG A 170 -2.96 -1.75 16.51
N ASP A 171 -1.79 -2.38 16.44
CA ASP A 171 -0.54 -1.75 16.00
C ASP A 171 -0.69 -1.14 14.59
N VAL A 172 -1.27 -1.88 13.65
CA VAL A 172 -1.57 -1.36 12.31
C VAL A 172 -2.54 -0.17 12.38
N GLY A 173 -3.58 -0.23 13.23
CA GLY A 173 -4.48 0.89 13.48
C GLY A 173 -3.75 2.14 13.98
N VAL A 174 -2.88 1.99 14.98
CA VAL A 174 -2.05 3.08 15.54
C VAL A 174 -1.16 3.68 14.45
N ARG A 175 -0.47 2.84 13.67
CA ARG A 175 0.38 3.28 12.56
C ARG A 175 -0.39 4.08 11.52
N ILE A 176 -1.61 3.66 11.16
CA ILE A 176 -2.46 4.38 10.19
C ILE A 176 -2.81 5.78 10.71
N VAL A 177 -3.29 5.87 11.96
CA VAL A 177 -3.67 7.17 12.55
C VAL A 177 -2.45 8.08 12.71
N ALA A 178 -1.31 7.52 13.12
CA ALA A 178 -0.06 8.27 13.23
C ALA A 178 0.47 8.74 11.87
N HIS A 179 0.29 7.96 10.80
CA HIS A 179 0.62 8.39 9.43
C HIS A 179 -0.32 9.50 8.96
N LEU A 180 -1.63 9.34 9.19
CA LEU A 180 -2.62 10.37 8.87
C LEU A 180 -2.30 11.68 9.60
N HIS A 181 -1.92 11.61 10.88
CA HIS A 181 -1.48 12.77 11.68
C HIS A 181 -0.30 13.49 11.03
N GLY A 182 0.71 12.76 10.54
CA GLY A 182 1.84 13.36 9.84
C GLY A 182 1.47 14.11 8.55
N ILE A 183 0.32 13.81 7.94
CA ILE A 183 -0.13 14.42 6.68
C ILE A 183 -1.06 15.63 6.93
N VAL A 184 -2.04 15.49 7.84
CA VAL A 184 -3.10 16.50 8.04
C VAL A 184 -3.05 17.23 9.38
N GLY A 185 -2.12 16.84 10.26
CA GLY A 185 -2.03 17.32 11.65
C GLY A 185 -3.12 16.76 12.56
N LEU A 186 -3.09 17.17 13.84
CA LEU A 186 -3.99 16.65 14.87
C LEU A 186 -5.42 17.22 14.79
N ARG A 187 -5.56 18.48 14.34
CA ARG A 187 -6.85 19.19 14.38
C ARG A 187 -7.99 18.45 13.65
N PRO A 188 -7.79 17.91 12.43
CA PRO A 188 -8.85 17.16 11.73
C PRO A 188 -9.14 15.78 12.33
N ILE A 189 -8.18 15.19 13.06
CA ILE A 189 -8.26 13.83 13.60
C ILE A 189 -8.94 13.82 14.98
N ARG A 190 -8.72 14.86 15.79
CA ARG A 190 -9.19 14.99 17.17
C ARG A 190 -10.67 14.63 17.39
N PRO A 191 -11.63 15.02 16.53
CA PRO A 191 -13.05 14.67 16.72
C PRO A 191 -13.29 13.16 16.78
N TYR A 192 -12.53 12.37 16.02
CA TYR A 192 -12.68 10.91 15.94
C TYR A 192 -12.06 10.17 17.12
N LEU A 193 -11.19 10.82 17.87
CA LEU A 193 -10.48 10.20 19.00
C LEU A 193 -11.18 10.42 20.34
N LYS A 194 -12.29 11.17 20.40
CA LYS A 194 -12.98 11.52 21.65
C LYS A 194 -13.39 10.27 22.44
N ASP A 195 -13.95 9.29 21.76
CA ASP A 195 -14.52 8.08 22.38
C ASP A 195 -13.53 6.92 22.49
N VAL A 196 -12.29 7.11 22.02
CA VAL A 196 -11.23 6.10 22.13
C VAL A 196 -10.78 5.96 23.59
N ARG A 197 -10.52 4.73 24.03
CA ARG A 197 -10.05 4.42 25.40
C ARG A 197 -8.73 5.14 25.72
N GLN A 198 -8.54 5.54 26.98
CA GLN A 198 -7.37 6.32 27.39
C GLN A 198 -6.03 5.64 27.04
N GLY A 199 -5.85 4.35 27.34
CA GLY A 199 -4.59 3.66 27.01
C GLY A 199 -4.25 3.63 25.51
N ILE A 200 -5.26 3.66 24.62
CA ILE A 200 -5.04 3.77 23.17
C ILE A 200 -4.67 5.21 22.82
N LYS A 201 -5.29 6.22 23.44
CA LYS A 201 -4.91 7.64 23.28
C LYS A 201 -3.46 7.87 23.68
N ASP A 202 -3.02 7.29 24.79
CA ASP A 202 -1.63 7.40 25.26
C ASP A 202 -0.66 6.81 24.21
N THR A 203 -0.97 5.61 23.70
CA THR A 203 -0.19 4.97 22.64
C THR A 203 -0.16 5.81 21.35
N LEU A 204 -1.28 6.44 21.00
CA LEU A 204 -1.36 7.34 19.83
C LEU A 204 -0.54 8.61 20.04
N ASN A 205 -0.57 9.21 21.23
CA ASN A 205 0.22 10.39 21.56
C ASN A 205 1.72 10.10 21.42
N GLU A 206 2.20 8.99 21.97
CA GLU A 206 3.59 8.55 21.77
C GLU A 206 3.93 8.35 20.28
N ALA A 207 3.01 7.78 19.50
CA ALA A 207 3.20 7.58 18.07
C ALA A 207 3.22 8.91 17.30
N PHE A 208 2.43 9.90 17.73
CA PHE A 208 2.43 11.25 17.16
C PHE A 208 3.75 11.96 17.41
N GLU A 209 4.27 11.91 18.64
CA GLU A 209 5.57 12.49 19.01
C GLU A 209 6.71 11.88 18.19
N LYS A 210 6.75 10.54 18.08
CA LYS A 210 7.75 9.82 17.27
C LYS A 210 7.72 10.21 15.79
N ASN A 211 6.52 10.47 15.25
CA ASN A 211 6.38 10.90 13.85
C ASN A 211 6.74 12.37 13.65
N SER A 212 6.43 13.25 14.61
CA SER A 212 6.82 14.67 14.55
C SER A 212 8.33 14.85 14.65
N ALA A 213 9.01 14.11 15.55
CA ALA A 213 10.47 14.18 15.71
C ALA A 213 11.26 13.72 14.48
N ARG A 214 10.66 12.90 13.60
CA ARG A 214 11.27 12.50 12.32
C ARG A 214 11.11 13.56 11.21
N GLY A 215 10.17 14.50 11.34
CA GLY A 215 9.91 15.55 10.35
C GLY A 215 10.93 16.69 10.38
N ASP A 216 11.44 17.03 11.57
CA ASP A 216 12.29 18.23 11.75
C ASP A 216 13.77 18.01 11.41
N ASN A 217 14.25 16.76 11.41
CA ASN A 217 15.67 16.45 11.15
C ASN A 217 16.08 16.55 9.67
N ASN A 218 15.14 16.67 8.73
CA ASN A 218 15.46 16.84 7.30
C ASN A 218 15.46 18.30 6.83
N ALA A 219 15.09 19.27 7.68
CA ALA A 219 15.07 20.70 7.34
C ALA A 219 16.36 21.45 7.76
N ALA A 220 17.26 20.81 8.52
CA ALA A 220 18.46 21.46 9.07
C ALA A 220 19.76 21.19 8.27
N ALA A 221 19.68 20.51 7.13
CA ALA A 221 20.84 20.19 6.28
C ALA A 221 20.83 21.01 4.97
N THR A 222 20.74 22.33 5.08
CA THR A 222 21.10 23.26 4.00
C THR A 222 22.01 24.34 4.57
N THR A 223 23.30 23.99 4.59
CA THR A 223 24.44 24.84 4.21
C THR A 223 24.46 26.26 4.78
N LYS A 224 25.01 26.40 5.99
CA LYS A 224 25.80 27.60 6.33
C LYS A 224 27.00 27.63 5.38
N VAL A 225 26.96 28.51 4.39
CA VAL A 225 28.16 28.90 3.62
C VAL A 225 29.04 29.73 4.56
N PRO A 226 30.29 29.33 4.83
CA PRO A 226 31.22 30.17 5.56
C PRO A 226 31.63 31.34 4.66
N ASN A 227 31.30 32.55 5.12
CA ASN A 227 31.73 33.81 4.54
C ASN A 227 33.22 34.02 4.89
N ASN A 228 34.12 33.64 3.98
CA ASN A 228 35.53 34.02 4.08
C ASN A 228 35.65 35.47 3.63
N GLY A 229 35.88 36.36 4.59
CA GLY A 229 36.30 37.72 4.34
C GLY A 229 37.66 37.73 3.62
N ALA A 230 37.69 38.34 2.45
CA ALA A 230 38.92 38.79 1.83
C ALA A 230 39.25 40.18 2.41
N GLN A 231 40.33 40.24 3.20
CA GLN A 231 41.10 41.44 3.45
C GLN A 231 42.46 41.27 2.76
N GLU A 232 42.91 42.41 2.23
CA GLU A 232 44.20 42.71 1.55
C GLU A 232 44.25 42.43 0.04
#